data_AF-A0A085ZXI6-F1
#
_entry.id   AF-A0A085ZXI6-F1
#
_cell.length_a   1.000
_cell.length_b   1.000
_cell.length_c   1.000
_cell.angle_alpha   90.00
_cell.angle_beta   90.00
_cell.angle_gamma   90.00
#
_symmetry.space_group_name_H-M   'P 1'
#
loop_
_entity.id
_entity.type
_entity.pdbx_description
1 polymer ?
#
loop_
_entity_poly.entity_id
_entity_poly.type
_entity_poly.pdbx_seq_one_letter_code
_entity_poly.pdbx_strand_id
1 'polypeptide(L)'
;MSNIIIYKNGKRKIDAGTDWDYEKFKDQHGYYSIINLMLKLLEDVHELLQKIKKEEDFVLNVEEKNILARKLEAYIDKDIKNFKNEDELENHNKIPYKGIVYRCPIKANDSTLEKKLAKAISLYNQFNDPDGSNIVEFKFTKT
;
A
#
# COMPACT_ATOMS: atom_id res chain seq x y z
N MET A 1 11.23 -12.32 12.49
CA MET A 1 10.45 -11.25 11.82
C MET A 1 9.11 -11.85 11.46
N SER A 2 8.02 -11.12 11.68
CA SER A 2 6.68 -11.62 11.33
C SER A 2 6.31 -11.14 9.93
N ASN A 3 5.74 -12.04 9.14
CA ASN A 3 5.16 -11.70 7.84
C ASN A 3 3.71 -11.25 8.06
N ILE A 4 3.32 -10.21 7.32
CA ILE A 4 1.93 -9.76 7.25
C ILE A 4 1.35 -10.25 5.94
N ILE A 5 0.24 -10.98 6.04
CA ILE A 5 -0.56 -11.41 4.91
C ILE A 5 -1.87 -10.64 4.93
N ILE A 6 -2.16 -9.93 3.83
CA ILE A 6 -3.44 -9.24 3.65
C ILE A 6 -4.32 -10.06 2.72
N TYR A 7 -5.53 -10.36 3.20
CA TYR A 7 -6.59 -11.00 2.43
C TYR A 7 -7.68 -9.99 2.06
N LYS A 8 -8.25 -10.14 0.87
CA LYS A 8 -9.46 -9.44 0.43
C LYS A 8 -10.51 -10.47 0.04
N ASN A 9 -11.61 -10.53 0.77
CA ASN A 9 -12.64 -11.57 0.65
C ASN A 9 -12.05 -12.99 0.72
N GLY A 10 -11.19 -13.25 1.72
CA GLY A 10 -10.50 -14.53 1.88
C GLY A 10 -9.45 -14.85 0.80
N LYS A 11 -9.26 -14.00 -0.21
CA LYS A 11 -8.23 -14.19 -1.25
C LYS A 11 -6.98 -13.42 -0.89
N ARG A 12 -5.83 -14.10 -0.86
CA ARG A 12 -4.51 -13.51 -0.60
C ARG A 12 -4.20 -12.38 -1.60
N LYS A 13 -3.81 -11.20 -1.12
CA LYS A 13 -3.48 -10.03 -1.93
C LYS A 13 -2.06 -9.51 -1.72
N ILE A 14 -1.60 -9.48 -0.47
CA ILE A 14 -0.25 -9.05 -0.12
C ILE A 14 0.37 -10.11 0.78
N ASP A 15 1.63 -10.40 0.53
CA ASP A 15 2.50 -11.20 1.38
C ASP A 15 3.83 -10.46 1.49
N ALA A 16 4.14 -9.95 2.67
CA ALA A 16 5.31 -9.11 2.84
C ALA A 16 5.89 -9.23 4.25
N GLY A 17 7.22 -9.29 4.29
CA GLY A 17 7.99 -9.10 5.50
C GLY A 17 7.86 -7.66 5.99
N THR A 18 7.93 -7.51 7.31
CA THR A 18 7.84 -6.23 7.99
C THR A 18 9.16 -5.89 8.65
N ASP A 19 9.67 -4.68 8.39
CA ASP A 19 10.68 -4.07 9.25
C ASP A 19 9.96 -3.10 10.20
N TRP A 20 10.14 -3.31 11.50
CA TRP A 20 9.58 -2.43 12.52
C TRP A 20 10.24 -1.05 12.50
N ASP A 21 11.46 -0.96 11.99
CA ASP A 21 12.15 0.30 11.69
C ASP A 21 12.05 0.61 10.19
N TYR A 22 10.83 0.95 9.76
CA TYR A 22 10.56 1.26 8.35
C TYR A 22 11.28 2.53 7.85
N GLU A 23 11.72 3.42 8.74
CA GLU A 23 12.58 4.55 8.37
C GLU A 23 13.98 4.09 8.02
N LYS A 24 14.58 3.19 8.82
CA LYS A 24 15.87 2.58 8.46
C LYS A 24 15.81 1.82 7.14
N PHE A 25 14.73 1.08 6.87
CA PHE A 25 14.54 0.44 5.57
C PHE A 25 14.54 1.48 4.43
N LYS A 26 13.80 2.58 4.59
CA LYS A 26 13.75 3.65 3.58
C LYS A 26 15.10 4.33 3.40
N ASP A 27 15.85 4.57 4.46
CA ASP A 27 17.17 5.19 4.38
C ASP A 27 18.15 4.29 3.62
N GLN A 28 18.06 2.97 3.80
CA GLN A 28 18.90 1.99 3.11
C GLN A 28 18.51 1.78 1.64
N HIS A 29 17.21 1.75 1.34
CA HIS A 29 16.71 1.34 0.03
C HIS A 29 16.18 2.50 -0.83
N GLY A 30 15.99 3.68 -0.25
CA GLY A 30 15.43 4.87 -0.91
C GLY A 30 13.91 4.83 -1.14
N TYR A 31 13.21 3.84 -0.59
CA TYR A 31 11.75 3.70 -0.70
C TYR A 31 11.16 2.92 0.49
N TYR A 32 9.86 3.07 0.74
CA TYR A 32 9.14 2.19 1.66
C TYR A 32 8.63 0.95 0.90
N SER A 33 8.84 -0.24 1.47
CA SER A 33 8.07 -1.42 1.05
C SER A 33 6.56 -1.17 1.20
N ILE A 34 5.72 -2.01 0.60
CA ILE A 34 4.28 -1.83 0.64
C ILE A 34 3.74 -1.80 2.09
N ILE A 35 4.28 -2.63 2.97
CA ILE A 35 3.91 -2.68 4.38
C ILE A 35 4.52 -1.51 5.16
N ASN A 36 5.78 -1.19 4.89
CA ASN A 36 6.47 -0.06 5.53
C ASN A 36 5.76 1.27 5.23
N LEU A 37 5.21 1.41 4.01
CA LEU A 37 4.40 2.57 3.64
C LEU A 37 3.11 2.62 4.46
N MET A 38 2.41 1.50 4.64
CA MET A 38 1.22 1.47 5.50
C MET A 38 1.55 1.82 6.94
N LEU A 39 2.62 1.25 7.50
CA LEU A 39 3.08 1.56 8.86
C LEU A 39 3.36 3.05 9.00
N LYS A 40 4.08 3.63 8.03
CA LYS A 40 4.37 5.06 8.00
C LYS A 40 3.09 5.90 7.98
N LEU A 41 2.14 5.56 7.11
CA LEU A 41 0.88 6.28 7.01
C LEU A 41 0.02 6.12 8.27
N LEU A 42 0.14 5.01 9.00
CA LEU A 42 -0.65 4.73 10.19
C LEU A 42 -0.02 5.26 11.50
N GLU A 43 1.15 5.91 11.46
CA GLU A 43 1.81 6.44 12.66
C GLU A 43 0.88 7.26 13.56
N ASP A 44 0.07 8.13 12.97
CA ASP A 44 -0.86 8.99 13.72
C ASP A 44 -2.22 8.34 14.04
N VAL A 45 -2.47 7.10 13.57
CA VAL A 45 -3.71 6.36 13.84
C VAL A 45 -3.38 5.27 14.86
N HIS A 46 -3.33 5.69 16.12
CA HIS A 46 -2.76 4.89 17.20
C HIS A 46 -3.36 3.48 17.29
N GLU A 47 -4.68 3.34 17.17
CA GLU A 47 -5.36 2.04 17.32
C GLU A 47 -4.94 1.01 16.25
N LEU A 48 -4.95 1.40 14.98
CA LEU A 48 -4.54 0.51 13.88
C LEU A 48 -3.05 0.15 13.98
N LEU A 49 -2.22 1.14 14.32
CA LEU A 49 -0.79 0.90 14.52
C LEU A 49 -0.54 -0.07 15.67
N GLN A 50 -1.30 0.03 16.78
CA GLN A 50 -1.18 -0.88 17.91
C GLN A 50 -1.57 -2.31 17.55
N LYS A 51 -2.68 -2.50 16.81
CA LYS A 51 -3.08 -3.83 16.31
C LYS A 51 -1.95 -4.48 15.49
N ILE A 52 -1.33 -3.69 14.61
CA ILE A 52 -0.21 -4.18 13.79
C ILE A 52 1.01 -4.49 14.67
N LYS A 53 1.43 -3.57 15.56
CA LYS A 53 2.60 -3.75 16.44
C LYS A 53 2.49 -4.93 17.39
N LYS A 54 1.28 -5.29 17.82
CA LYS A 54 1.03 -6.47 18.65
C LYS A 54 0.99 -7.77 17.85
N GLU A 55 1.07 -7.68 16.52
CA GLU A 55 0.95 -8.83 15.61
C GLU A 55 -0.38 -9.59 15.82
N GLU A 56 -1.44 -8.86 16.15
CA GLU A 56 -2.77 -9.43 16.36
C GLU A 56 -3.49 -9.52 15.02
N ASP A 57 -4.09 -10.66 14.71
CA ASP A 57 -4.96 -10.79 13.53
C ASP A 57 -6.18 -9.87 13.68
N PHE A 58 -6.51 -9.10 12.63
CA PHE A 58 -7.70 -8.25 12.65
C PHE A 58 -8.35 -8.10 11.28
N VAL A 59 -9.62 -7.70 11.29
CA VAL A 59 -10.39 -7.32 10.10
C VAL A 59 -10.64 -5.82 10.16
N LEU A 60 -10.39 -5.13 9.06
CA LEU A 60 -10.69 -3.70 8.98
C LEU A 60 -12.20 -3.48 8.92
N ASN A 61 -12.71 -2.61 9.78
CA ASN A 61 -14.07 -2.08 9.67
C ASN A 61 -14.15 -0.99 8.58
N VAL A 62 -15.37 -0.47 8.31
CA VAL A 62 -15.59 0.52 7.24
C VAL A 62 -14.83 1.83 7.50
N GLU A 63 -14.82 2.31 8.75
CA GLU A 63 -14.12 3.53 9.14
C GLU A 63 -12.60 3.39 8.96
N GLU A 64 -12.03 2.27 9.41
CA GLU A 64 -10.60 1.97 9.31
C GLU A 64 -10.15 1.85 7.83
N LYS A 65 -10.97 1.23 6.97
CA LYS A 65 -10.71 1.21 5.51
C LYS A 65 -10.70 2.62 4.94
N ASN A 66 -11.65 3.46 5.33
CA ASN A 66 -11.75 4.84 4.86
C ASN A 66 -10.56 5.70 5.32
N ILE A 67 -10.09 5.51 6.56
CA ILE A 67 -8.89 6.18 7.07
C ILE A 67 -7.68 5.82 6.22
N LEU A 68 -7.46 4.53 5.96
CA LEU A 68 -6.35 4.05 5.12
C LEU A 68 -6.44 4.58 3.69
N ALA A 69 -7.63 4.51 3.07
CA ALA A 69 -7.86 4.99 1.72
C ALA A 69 -7.56 6.50 1.59
N ARG A 70 -8.03 7.32 2.53
CA ARG A 70 -7.79 8.77 2.54
C ARG A 70 -6.30 9.12 2.73
N LYS A 71 -5.59 8.41 3.61
CA LYS A 71 -4.15 8.65 3.81
C LYS A 71 -3.33 8.26 2.57
N LEU A 72 -3.69 7.16 1.92
CA LEU A 72 -3.07 6.76 0.65
C LEU A 72 -3.39 7.76 -0.47
N GLU A 73 -4.63 8.22 -0.57
CA GLU A 73 -5.06 9.25 -1.51
C GLU A 73 -4.24 10.53 -1.33
N ALA A 74 -4.09 11.04 -0.10
CA ALA A 74 -3.27 12.22 0.17
C ALA A 74 -1.78 12.01 -0.18
N TYR A 75 -1.24 10.81 0.09
CA TYR A 75 0.13 10.44 -0.28
C TYR A 75 0.32 10.43 -1.80
N ILE A 76 -0.64 9.85 -2.54
CA ILE A 76 -0.61 9.75 -4.00
C ILE A 76 -0.77 11.14 -4.63
N ASP A 77 -1.79 11.89 -4.23
CA ASP A 77 -2.18 13.16 -4.85
C ASP A 77 -1.09 14.24 -4.70
N LYS A 78 -0.24 14.12 -3.68
CA LYS A 78 0.92 15.01 -3.48
C LYS A 78 1.88 15.00 -4.68
N ASP A 79 2.18 13.81 -5.19
CA ASP A 79 3.26 13.61 -6.16
C ASP A 79 2.76 13.09 -7.52
N ILE A 80 1.50 12.69 -7.65
CA ILE A 80 0.96 12.12 -8.90
C ILE A 80 0.96 13.10 -10.08
N LYS A 81 0.94 14.41 -9.82
CA LYS A 81 1.13 15.44 -10.85
C LYS A 81 2.50 15.37 -11.53
N ASN A 82 3.49 14.78 -10.86
CA ASN A 82 4.84 14.57 -11.38
C ASN A 82 4.99 13.18 -12.02
N PHE A 83 3.92 12.36 -12.03
CA PHE A 83 3.94 11.04 -12.64
C PHE A 83 4.07 11.20 -14.15
N LYS A 84 5.22 10.82 -14.69
CA LYS A 84 5.45 10.82 -16.14
C LYS A 84 4.71 9.63 -16.72
N ASN A 85 3.56 9.87 -17.34
CA ASN A 85 2.93 8.85 -18.18
C ASN A 85 3.79 8.72 -19.45
N GLU A 86 4.44 7.58 -19.62
CA GLU A 86 5.16 7.25 -20.84
C GLU A 86 4.20 6.72 -21.94
N ASP A 87 4.59 6.95 -23.19
CA ASP A 87 3.86 6.51 -24.39
C ASP A 87 3.73 4.97 -24.47
N GLU A 88 2.85 4.50 -25.35
CA GLU A 88 2.33 3.13 -25.53
C GLU A 88 3.36 2.04 -25.91
N LEU A 89 4.53 2.01 -25.28
CA LEU A 89 5.48 0.92 -25.44
C LEU A 89 5.01 -0.32 -24.65
N GLU A 90 5.19 -1.50 -25.23
CA GLU A 90 4.64 -2.80 -24.82
C GLU A 90 4.98 -3.27 -23.37
N ASN A 91 5.80 -2.53 -22.61
CA ASN A 91 6.36 -2.98 -21.33
C ASN A 91 5.94 -2.14 -20.11
N HIS A 92 4.64 -1.83 -20.00
CA HIS A 92 4.07 -1.05 -18.91
C HIS A 92 2.97 -1.78 -18.14
N ASN A 93 2.99 -1.63 -16.81
CA ASN A 93 1.87 -1.98 -15.96
C ASN A 93 0.84 -0.84 -15.98
N LYS A 94 -0.42 -1.19 -16.25
CA LYS A 94 -1.55 -0.26 -16.17
C LYS A 94 -2.08 -0.23 -14.74
N ILE A 95 -2.22 0.97 -14.19
CA ILE A 95 -2.65 1.17 -12.80
C ILE A 95 -3.79 2.18 -12.79
N PRO A 96 -5.05 1.74 -12.65
CA PRO A 96 -6.18 2.65 -12.59
C PRO A 96 -6.22 3.39 -11.25
N TYR A 97 -6.48 4.69 -11.30
CA TYR A 97 -6.66 5.55 -10.14
C TYR A 97 -7.62 6.69 -10.49
N LYS A 98 -8.73 6.83 -9.73
CA LYS A 98 -9.74 7.89 -9.91
C LYS A 98 -10.18 8.12 -11.36
N GLY A 99 -10.43 7.05 -12.12
CA GLY A 99 -10.87 7.12 -13.51
C GLY A 99 -9.76 7.41 -14.55
N ILE A 100 -8.51 7.58 -14.11
CA ILE A 100 -7.34 7.74 -14.97
C ILE A 100 -6.51 6.45 -14.93
N VAL A 101 -5.97 6.01 -16.06
CA VAL A 101 -5.06 4.87 -16.13
C VAL A 101 -3.62 5.38 -16.22
N TYR A 102 -2.86 5.21 -15.15
CA TYR A 102 -1.45 5.52 -15.09
C TYR A 102 -0.62 4.35 -15.62
N ARG A 103 0.51 4.64 -16.27
CA ARG A 103 1.40 3.63 -16.85
C ARG A 103 2.75 3.64 -16.15
N CYS A 104 3.09 2.56 -15.46
CA CYS A 104 4.37 2.40 -14.80
C CYS A 104 5.26 1.43 -15.58
N PRO A 105 6.52 1.78 -15.91
CA PRO A 105 7.44 0.85 -16.57
C PRO A 105 7.64 -0.42 -15.76
N ILE A 106 7.62 -1.59 -16.41
CA ILE A 106 7.78 -2.89 -15.72
C ILE A 106 9.15 -2.96 -15.02
N LYS A 107 10.21 -2.52 -15.71
CA LYS A 107 11.62 -2.61 -15.27
C LYS A 107 12.13 -1.41 -14.45
N ALA A 108 11.28 -0.51 -14.00
CA ALA A 108 11.71 0.61 -13.17
C ALA A 108 12.21 0.15 -11.79
N ASN A 109 13.24 0.83 -11.26
CA ASN A 109 13.74 0.60 -9.90
C ASN A 109 12.66 0.96 -8.87
N ASP A 110 12.57 0.22 -7.78
CA ASP A 110 11.63 0.45 -6.67
C ASP A 110 11.73 1.85 -6.04
N SER A 111 12.88 2.52 -6.20
CA SER A 111 13.11 3.88 -5.73
C SER A 111 12.56 4.99 -6.65
N THR A 112 12.16 4.66 -7.88
CA THR A 112 11.55 5.62 -8.82
C THR A 112 10.20 6.12 -8.31
N LEU A 113 9.83 7.34 -8.67
CA LEU A 113 8.55 7.91 -8.28
C LEU A 113 7.38 7.06 -8.81
N GLU A 114 7.50 6.59 -10.04
CA GLU A 114 6.52 5.78 -10.74
C GLU A 114 6.25 4.47 -9.99
N LYS A 115 7.30 3.77 -9.54
CA LYS A 115 7.13 2.54 -8.73
C LYS A 115 6.58 2.82 -7.34
N LYS A 116 7.00 3.91 -6.69
CA LYS A 116 6.46 4.33 -5.38
C LYS A 116 4.96 4.60 -5.46
N LEU A 117 4.54 5.41 -6.44
CA LEU A 117 3.14 5.73 -6.67
C LEU A 117 2.34 4.52 -7.15
N ALA A 118 2.91 3.66 -8.00
CA ALA A 118 2.30 2.40 -8.40
C ALA A 118 1.94 1.50 -7.20
N LYS A 119 2.86 1.36 -6.23
CA LYS A 119 2.62 0.61 -4.99
C LYS A 119 1.53 1.25 -4.13
N ALA A 120 1.58 2.57 -3.97
CA ALA A 120 0.58 3.32 -3.21
C ALA A 120 -0.82 3.22 -3.84
N ILE A 121 -0.94 3.37 -5.16
CA ILE A 121 -2.21 3.22 -5.88
C ILE A 121 -2.73 1.78 -5.79
N SER A 122 -1.85 0.78 -5.91
CA SER A 122 -2.23 -0.62 -5.72
C SER A 122 -2.82 -0.86 -4.32
N LEU A 123 -2.19 -0.33 -3.27
CA LEU A 123 -2.74 -0.36 -1.91
C LEU A 123 -4.07 0.38 -1.82
N TYR A 124 -4.16 1.59 -2.37
CA TYR A 124 -5.39 2.37 -2.36
C TYR A 124 -6.56 1.57 -2.94
N ASN A 125 -6.37 0.93 -4.10
CA ASN A 125 -7.40 0.10 -4.74
C ASN A 125 -7.76 -1.17 -3.93
N GLN A 126 -6.92 -1.59 -2.98
CA GLN A 126 -7.28 -2.69 -2.07
C GLN A 126 -8.27 -2.23 -1.01
N PHE A 127 -8.09 -1.03 -0.45
CA PHE A 127 -8.91 -0.49 0.66
C PHE A 127 -10.08 0.39 0.21
N ASN A 128 -9.93 1.06 -0.95
CA ASN A 128 -10.96 1.91 -1.53
C ASN A 128 -12.05 1.03 -2.13
N ASP A 129 -13.10 0.84 -1.35
CA ASP A 129 -14.28 0.08 -1.71
C ASP A 129 -15.51 0.98 -1.56
N PRO A 130 -16.05 1.52 -2.66
CA PRO A 130 -17.15 2.48 -2.61
C PRO A 130 -18.42 1.90 -1.98
N ASP A 131 -18.60 0.58 -2.04
CA ASP A 131 -19.80 -0.10 -1.55
C ASP A 131 -19.57 -0.78 -0.19
N GLY A 132 -18.35 -0.72 0.35
CA GLY A 132 -17.98 -1.40 1.60
C GLY A 132 -18.13 -2.94 1.57
N SER A 133 -18.30 -3.51 0.38
CA SER A 133 -18.61 -4.92 0.11
C SER A 133 -17.48 -5.91 0.46
N ASN A 134 -16.24 -5.43 0.52
CA ASN A 134 -15.06 -6.25 0.62
C ASN A 134 -14.59 -6.39 2.07
N ILE A 135 -14.35 -7.60 2.53
CA ILE A 135 -13.68 -7.90 3.79
C ILE A 135 -12.16 -7.78 3.57
N VAL A 136 -11.47 -7.02 4.41
CA VAL A 136 -10.00 -6.88 4.38
C VAL A 136 -9.42 -7.36 5.69
N GLU A 137 -8.59 -8.39 5.64
CA GLU A 137 -8.09 -9.11 6.82
C GLU A 137 -6.57 -9.03 6.86
N PHE A 138 -6.03 -8.74 8.03
CA PHE A 138 -4.61 -8.75 8.34
C PHE A 138 -4.31 -10.00 9.16
N LYS A 139 -3.38 -10.82 8.67
CA LYS A 139 -2.93 -12.04 9.31
C LYS A 139 -1.43 -11.97 9.56
N PHE A 140 -1.01 -12.33 10.76
CA PHE A 140 0.40 -12.34 11.15
C PHE A 140 0.89 -13.77 11.28
N THR A 141 1.99 -14.08 10.61
CA THR A 141 2.63 -15.40 10.68
C THR A 141 4.05 -15.26 11.19
N LYS A 142 4.39 -16.03 12.23
CA LYS A 142 5.78 -16.14 12.70
C LYS A 142 6.58 -16.88 11.63
N THR A 143 7.67 -16.25 11.19
CA THR A 143 8.67 -16.86 10.30
C THR A 143 9.72 -17.57 11.12
#